data_AF-A0A962MCQ8-F1
#
_entry.id   AF-A0A962MCQ8-F1
#
_cell.length_a   1.000
_cell.length_b   1.000
_cell.length_c   1.000
_cell.angle_alpha   90.00
_cell.angle_beta   90.00
_cell.angle_gamma   90.00
#
_symmetry.space_group_name_H-M   'P 1'
#
loop_
_entity.id
_entity.type
_entity.pdbx_description
1 polymer ?
#
loop_
_entity_poly.entity_id
_entity_poly.type
_entity_poly.pdbx_seq_one_letter_code
_entity_poly.pdbx_strand_id
1 'polypeptide(L)'
;MSQSASSSDKKTRGKRFKLPLLIYQLASPPLFYKLSGKALPWITGLALLLSAVGLVWGLAFAPADYQQGDSFRIIYIHVPAAAFSMGAYVAMAVTGAIGLIWRIKLAALVSKNCAP
;
A
#
# COMPACT_ATOMS: atom_id res chain seq x y z
N MET A 1 -39.76 53.26 -1.48
CA MET A 1 -38.52 53.40 -2.29
C MET A 1 -37.31 53.16 -1.39
N SER A 2 -36.34 52.38 -1.87
CA SER A 2 -35.05 52.01 -1.26
C SER A 2 -35.12 51.00 -0.10
N GLN A 3 -34.92 49.70 -0.32
CA GLN A 3 -33.60 49.04 -0.47
C GLN A 3 -32.51 49.60 0.45
N SER A 4 -32.12 48.85 1.50
CA SER A 4 -30.83 48.15 1.51
C SER A 4 -30.73 47.22 2.72
N ALA A 5 -31.14 45.97 2.52
CA ALA A 5 -30.52 44.87 3.25
C ALA A 5 -29.06 44.79 2.80
N SER A 6 -28.08 44.97 3.68
CA SER A 6 -26.72 44.50 3.41
C SER A 6 -25.84 44.48 4.65
N SER A 7 -25.12 43.36 4.74
CA SER A 7 -23.88 43.14 5.49
C SER A 7 -24.08 42.98 7.00
N SER A 8 -23.73 41.87 7.63
CA SER A 8 -22.63 40.96 7.30
C SER A 8 -22.83 39.66 8.08
N ASP A 9 -23.53 38.70 7.49
CA ASP A 9 -23.52 37.32 7.96
C ASP A 9 -22.16 36.72 7.54
N LYS A 10 -21.21 36.75 8.49
CA LYS A 10 -19.87 36.17 8.30
C LYS A 10 -19.99 34.66 8.19
N LYS A 11 -20.15 34.22 6.95
CA LYS A 11 -20.01 32.85 6.44
C LYS A 11 -18.82 32.13 7.09
N THR A 12 -19.08 31.44 8.20
CA THR A 12 -18.23 30.41 8.80
C THR A 12 -18.22 29.22 7.84
N ARG A 13 -17.35 29.30 6.82
CA ARG A 13 -17.14 28.23 5.85
C ARG A 13 -16.39 27.09 6.56
N GLY A 14 -17.15 26.22 7.22
CA GLY A 14 -16.65 24.97 7.79
C GLY A 14 -15.89 24.18 6.72
N LYS A 15 -14.64 23.82 7.01
CA LYS A 15 -13.84 22.90 6.20
C LYS A 15 -14.56 21.55 6.19
N ARG A 16 -15.42 21.30 5.19
CA ARG A 16 -16.00 19.97 4.98
C ARG A 16 -14.88 19.04 4.50
N PHE A 17 -14.43 18.19 5.41
CA PHE A 17 -13.56 17.05 5.14
C PHE A 17 -14.07 16.26 3.92
N LYS A 18 -13.26 16.20 2.85
CA LYS A 18 -13.54 15.47 1.60
C LYS A 18 -13.24 13.96 1.71
N LEU A 19 -13.51 13.32 2.84
CA LEU A 19 -13.21 11.88 3.01
C LEU A 19 -14.05 10.94 2.12
N PRO A 20 -15.38 11.12 1.94
CA PRO A 20 -16.14 10.18 1.13
C PRO A 20 -15.82 10.30 -0.36
N LEU A 21 -15.49 11.50 -0.85
CA LEU A 21 -15.25 11.75 -2.27
C LEU A 21 -13.95 11.11 -2.79
N LEU A 22 -12.91 11.01 -1.94
CA LEU A 22 -11.64 10.37 -2.30
C LEU A 22 -11.79 8.87 -2.51
N ILE A 23 -12.60 8.20 -1.70
CA ILE A 23 -12.90 6.76 -1.84
C ILE A 23 -13.66 6.52 -3.15
N TYR A 24 -14.62 7.40 -3.49
CA TYR A 24 -15.33 7.36 -4.77
C TYR A 24 -14.45 7.70 -5.98
N GLN A 25 -13.50 8.63 -5.86
CA GLN A 25 -12.57 8.97 -6.94
C GLN A 25 -11.51 7.87 -7.18
N LEU A 26 -11.01 7.22 -6.12
CA LEU A 26 -10.11 6.07 -6.24
C LEU A 26 -10.83 4.80 -6.71
N ALA A 27 -12.15 4.71 -6.53
CA ALA A 27 -12.98 3.68 -7.15
C ALA A 27 -13.09 3.83 -8.68
N SER A 28 -12.69 4.98 -9.26
CA SER A 28 -12.65 5.16 -10.71
C SER A 28 -11.39 4.50 -11.32
N PRO A 29 -11.54 3.50 -12.22
CA PRO A 29 -10.42 2.74 -12.79
C PRO A 29 -9.27 3.56 -13.41
N PRO A 30 -9.50 4.63 -14.19
CA PRO A 30 -8.41 5.31 -14.89
C PRO A 30 -7.58 6.20 -13.96
N LEU A 31 -8.17 6.73 -12.89
CA LEU A 31 -7.51 7.63 -11.96
C LEU A 31 -6.62 6.83 -10.99
N PHE A 32 -7.10 5.67 -10.53
CA PHE A 32 -6.31 4.72 -9.75
C PHE A 32 -5.10 4.19 -10.52
N TYR A 33 -5.29 3.79 -11.78
CA TYR A 33 -4.20 3.26 -12.60
C TYR A 33 -3.12 4.29 -12.90
N LYS A 34 -3.49 5.56 -13.15
CA LYS A 34 -2.54 6.66 -13.33
C LYS A 34 -1.75 6.97 -12.06
N LEU A 35 -2.41 6.98 -10.90
CA LEU A 35 -1.76 7.21 -9.61
C LEU A 35 -0.80 6.06 -9.28
N SER A 36 -1.28 4.82 -9.41
CA SER A 36 -0.52 3.60 -9.14
C SER A 36 0.69 3.51 -10.06
N GLY A 37 0.53 3.73 -11.38
CA GLY A 37 1.65 3.67 -12.33
C GLY A 37 2.77 4.69 -12.06
N LYS A 38 2.44 5.85 -11.48
CA LYS A 38 3.45 6.85 -11.10
C LYS A 38 4.14 6.51 -9.77
N ALA A 39 3.42 5.89 -8.84
CA ALA A 39 3.96 5.45 -7.56
C ALA A 39 4.78 4.16 -7.68
N LEU A 40 4.45 3.30 -8.64
CA LEU A 40 5.06 1.99 -8.84
C LEU A 40 6.60 2.02 -8.92
N PRO A 41 7.26 2.83 -9.78
CA PRO A 41 8.72 2.81 -9.89
C PRO A 41 9.42 3.31 -8.63
N TRP A 42 8.79 4.21 -7.87
CA TRP A 42 9.33 4.70 -6.60
C TRP A 42 9.23 3.64 -5.51
N ILE A 43 8.08 2.97 -5.40
CA ILE A 43 7.86 1.91 -4.41
C ILE A 43 8.75 0.70 -4.72
N THR A 44 8.88 0.30 -5.99
CA THR A 44 9.75 -0.82 -6.37
C THR A 44 11.22 -0.50 -6.14
N GLY A 45 11.67 0.72 -6.49
CA GLY A 45 13.03 1.16 -6.21
C GLY A 45 13.34 1.17 -4.71
N LEU A 46 12.43 1.70 -3.90
CA LEU A 46 12.56 1.70 -2.44
C LEU A 46 12.55 0.26 -1.88
N ALA A 47 11.64 -0.59 -2.34
CA ALA A 47 11.54 -1.98 -1.89
C ALA A 47 12.80 -2.79 -2.22
N LEU A 48 13.38 -2.61 -3.42
CA LEU A 48 14.65 -3.23 -3.80
C LEU A 48 15.81 -2.73 -2.95
N LEU A 49 15.86 -1.43 -2.70
CA LEU A 49 16.91 -0.83 -1.88
C LEU A 49 16.85 -1.33 -0.43
N LEU A 50 15.67 -1.33 0.19
CA LEU A 50 15.50 -1.86 1.54
C LEU A 50 15.81 -3.36 1.61
N SER A 51 15.37 -4.13 0.62
CA SER A 51 15.68 -5.57 0.54
C SER A 51 17.18 -5.80 0.39
N ALA A 52 17.87 -5.05 -0.46
CA ALA A 52 19.31 -5.16 -0.66
C ALA A 52 20.09 -4.78 0.60
N VAL A 53 19.72 -3.68 1.26
CA VAL A 53 20.35 -3.25 2.53
C VAL A 53 20.14 -4.30 3.61
N GLY A 54 18.91 -4.82 3.76
CA GLY A 54 18.60 -5.87 4.73
C GLY A 54 19.36 -7.17 4.48
N LEU A 55 19.52 -7.58 3.22
CA LEU A 55 20.30 -8.76 2.83
C LEU A 55 21.78 -8.56 3.13
N VAL A 56 22.38 -7.43 2.74
CA VAL A 56 23.80 -7.15 3.01
C VAL A 56 24.07 -7.10 4.50
N TRP A 57 23.21 -6.44 5.27
CA TRP A 57 23.36 -6.34 6.72
C TRP A 57 23.21 -7.69 7.42
N GLY A 58 22.21 -8.49 7.01
CA GLY A 58 21.93 -9.80 7.58
C GLY A 58 22.96 -10.87 7.23
N LEU A 59 23.58 -10.81 6.05
CA LEU A 59 24.57 -11.83 5.63
C LEU A 59 26.01 -11.46 6.03
N ALA A 60 26.38 -10.18 5.95
CA ALA A 60 27.75 -9.73 6.17
C ALA A 60 28.07 -9.48 7.65
N PHE A 61 27.11 -8.96 8.44
CA PHE A 61 27.36 -8.54 9.83
C PHE A 61 26.76 -9.47 10.90
N ALA A 62 26.01 -10.51 10.51
CA ALA A 62 25.48 -11.46 11.47
C ALA A 62 26.59 -12.35 12.06
N PRO A 63 26.76 -12.37 13.39
CA PRO A 63 27.69 -13.28 14.05
C PRO A 63 27.20 -14.73 13.92
N ALA A 64 28.12 -15.66 13.77
CA ALA A 64 27.81 -17.09 13.77
C ALA A 64 27.27 -17.50 15.15
N ASP A 65 26.18 -18.25 15.15
CA ASP A 65 25.59 -18.76 16.40
C ASP A 65 26.41 -19.95 16.92
N TYR A 66 26.46 -20.13 18.25
CA TYR A 66 27.30 -21.16 18.87
C TYR A 66 26.81 -22.59 18.55
N GLN A 67 25.50 -22.79 18.32
CA GLN A 67 24.93 -24.12 18.02
C GLN A 67 24.72 -24.36 16.53
N GLN A 68 24.48 -23.29 15.75
CA GLN A 68 24.18 -23.39 14.31
C GLN A 68 25.33 -22.93 13.39
N GLY A 69 26.44 -22.44 13.95
CA GLY A 69 27.61 -21.98 13.19
C GLY A 69 27.23 -20.91 12.16
N ASP A 70 27.81 -21.02 10.95
CA ASP A 70 27.49 -20.14 9.83
C ASP A 70 26.12 -20.40 9.20
N SER A 71 25.48 -21.56 9.44
CA SER A 71 24.14 -21.86 8.91
C SER A 71 23.06 -20.95 9.48
N PHE A 72 23.30 -20.33 10.65
CA PHE A 72 22.42 -19.31 11.22
C PHE A 72 22.20 -18.13 10.27
N ARG A 73 23.18 -17.82 9.40
CA ARG A 73 23.06 -16.71 8.43
C ARG A 73 21.92 -16.91 7.42
N ILE A 74 21.51 -18.15 7.15
CA ILE A 74 20.47 -18.49 6.17
C ILE A 74 19.08 -17.97 6.63
N ILE A 75 18.84 -17.82 7.93
CA ILE A 75 17.53 -17.35 8.43
C ILE A 75 17.27 -15.89 8.01
N TYR A 76 18.31 -15.08 7.85
CA TYR A 76 18.20 -13.67 7.50
C TYR A 76 17.70 -13.43 6.07
N ILE A 77 17.87 -14.41 5.18
CA ILE A 77 17.24 -14.38 3.84
C ILE A 77 15.90 -15.12 3.84
N HIS A 78 15.81 -16.24 4.57
CA HIS A 78 14.63 -17.09 4.57
C HIS A 78 13.41 -16.45 5.25
N VAL A 79 13.57 -15.90 6.46
CA VAL A 79 12.45 -15.37 7.24
C VAL A 79 11.79 -14.18 6.54
N PRO A 80 12.53 -13.18 6.01
CA PRO A 80 11.92 -12.11 5.24
C PRO A 80 11.28 -12.60 3.93
N ALA A 81 11.87 -13.57 3.25
CA ALA A 81 11.30 -14.14 2.02
C ALA A 81 9.97 -14.86 2.28
N ALA A 82 9.90 -15.65 3.37
CA ALA A 82 8.67 -16.31 3.81
C ALA A 82 7.58 -15.29 4.18
N ALA A 83 7.95 -14.22 4.89
CA ALA A 83 7.03 -13.14 5.23
C ALA A 83 6.49 -12.40 3.99
N PHE A 84 7.33 -12.16 2.98
CA PHE A 84 6.91 -11.56 1.71
C PHE A 84 5.91 -12.44 0.95
N SER A 85 6.20 -13.74 0.86
CA SER A 85 5.30 -14.72 0.24
C SER A 85 3.95 -14.78 0.95
N MET A 86 3.96 -14.84 2.29
CA MET A 86 2.73 -14.86 3.08
C MET A 86 1.93 -13.56 2.95
N GLY A 87 2.61 -12.42 2.83
CA GLY A 87 1.99 -11.12 2.53
C GLY A 87 1.21 -11.11 1.22
N ALA A 88 1.68 -11.80 0.18
CA ALA A 88 0.96 -11.92 -1.10
C ALA A 88 -0.37 -12.67 -0.93
N TYR A 89 -0.41 -13.75 -0.15
CA TYR A 89 -1.64 -14.46 0.17
C TYR A 89 -2.63 -13.61 0.97
N VAL A 90 -2.14 -12.85 1.95
CA VAL A 90 -2.97 -11.91 2.70
C VAL A 90 -3.52 -10.83 1.78
N ALA A 91 -2.71 -10.30 0.86
CA ALA A 91 -3.17 -9.33 -0.13
C ALA A 91 -4.30 -9.91 -1.01
N MET A 92 -4.16 -11.14 -1.50
CA MET A 92 -5.21 -11.85 -2.25
C MET A 92 -6.50 -12.01 -1.44
N ALA A 93 -6.38 -12.35 -0.15
CA ALA A 93 -7.52 -12.52 0.74
C ALA A 93 -8.26 -11.19 0.97
N VAL A 94 -7.53 -10.10 1.21
CA VAL A 94 -8.09 -8.75 1.38
C VAL A 94 -8.76 -8.26 0.11
N THR A 95 -8.11 -8.39 -1.05
CA THR A 95 -8.70 -7.97 -2.33
C THR A 95 -9.91 -8.83 -2.70
N GLY A 96 -9.88 -10.13 -2.38
CA GLY A 96 -11.04 -11.01 -2.50
C GLY A 96 -12.23 -10.55 -1.64
N ALA A 97 -11.98 -10.23 -0.36
CA ALA A 97 -13.01 -9.73 0.55
C ALA A 97 -13.61 -8.40 0.07
N ILE A 98 -12.76 -7.46 -0.38
CA ILE A 98 -13.21 -6.18 -0.94
C ILE A 98 -14.06 -6.39 -2.20
N GLY A 99 -13.63 -7.31 -3.08
CA GLY A 99 -14.37 -7.69 -4.27
C GLY A 99 -15.73 -8.30 -3.96
N LEU A 100 -15.84 -9.08 -2.89
CA LEU A 100 -17.10 -9.71 -2.49
C LEU A 100 -18.08 -8.72 -1.84
N ILE A 101 -17.60 -7.89 -0.90
CA ILE A 101 -18.45 -6.97 -0.12
C ILE A 101 -18.91 -5.78 -0.97
N TRP A 102 -18.00 -5.15 -1.73
CA TRP A 102 -18.28 -3.93 -2.49
C TRP A 102 -18.47 -4.16 -4.00
N ARG A 103 -18.36 -5.41 -4.48
CA ARG A 103 -18.48 -5.77 -5.91
C ARG A 103 -17.61 -4.92 -6.85
N ILE A 104 -16.41 -4.57 -6.41
CA ILE A 104 -15.46 -3.76 -7.19
C ILE A 104 -14.71 -4.67 -8.18
N LYS A 105 -14.91 -4.46 -9.49
CA LYS A 105 -14.25 -5.25 -10.57
C LYS A 105 -12.72 -5.15 -10.53
N LEU A 106 -12.16 -4.04 -10.05
CA LEU A 106 -10.71 -3.86 -9.88
C LEU A 106 -10.13 -4.84 -8.86
N ALA A 107 -10.86 -5.16 -7.79
CA ALA A 107 -10.37 -6.05 -6.74
C ALA A 107 -10.15 -7.48 -7.26
N ALA A 108 -11.02 -7.95 -8.16
CA ALA A 108 -10.85 -9.23 -8.85
C ALA A 108 -9.64 -9.24 -9.80
N LEU A 109 -9.37 -8.12 -10.50
CA LEU A 109 -8.17 -7.99 -11.32
C LEU A 109 -6.89 -8.00 -10.48
N VAL A 110 -6.88 -7.34 -9.32
CA VAL A 110 -5.72 -7.37 -8.41
C VAL A 110 -5.49 -8.79 -7.91
N SER A 111 -6.51 -9.50 -7.42
CA SER A 111 -6.37 -10.90 -7.00
C SER A 111 -5.85 -11.81 -8.13
N LYS A 112 -6.26 -11.57 -9.38
CA LYS A 112 -5.76 -12.32 -10.55
C LYS A 112 -4.29 -12.04 -10.85
N ASN A 113 -3.82 -10.80 -10.69
CA ASN A 113 -2.41 -10.46 -10.89
C ASN A 113 -1.52 -10.88 -9.71
N CYS A 114 -2.10 -11.03 -8.51
CA CYS A 114 -1.39 -11.56 -7.35
C CYS A 114 -1.31 -13.10 -7.34
N ALA A 115 -2.15 -13.79 -8.12
CA ALA A 115 -2.05 -15.23 -8.27
C ALA A 115 -0.73 -15.58 -8.99
N PRO A 116 0.04 -16.55 -8.46
CA PRO A 116 1.29 -17.00 -9.07
C PRO A 116 1.06 -17.69 -10.42
#